data_AF-A0A497Q969-F1
#
_entry.id   AF-A0A497Q969-F1
#
_cell.length_a   1.000
_cell.length_b   1.000
_cell.length_c   1.000
_cell.angle_alpha   90.00
_cell.angle_beta   90.00
_cell.angle_gamma   90.00
#
_symmetry.space_group_name_H-M   'P 1'
#
loop_
_entity.id
_entity.type
_entity.pdbx_description
1 polymer ?
#
loop_
_entity_poly.entity_id
_entity_poly.type
_entity_poly.pdbx_seq_one_letter_code
_entity_poly.pdbx_strand_id
1 'polypeptide(L)'
;MNTKLLVRRVAAIIVLMTMLAPVFTGLPPATITAETVKSPGVTPAQSAALKVVFDYSHGQFSTKLYNTTDQQLAENLTALGYSVVWAYGGINDTILSDAVGLVIGSVYGEANGFLQSEIQAIADWFNDGEKLRWVGCDSDYNGYTYINDNMTAILEAVGSHVYPEPTSIEDPVSNCGAGYRPVANKTSDD
;
A
#
# COMPACT_ATOMS: atom_id res chain seq x y z
N MET A 1 17.76 38.93 16.70
CA MET A 1 17.82 37.46 16.52
C MET A 1 19.21 36.98 16.95
N ASN A 2 19.32 36.05 17.89
CA ASN A 2 20.60 35.69 18.51
C ASN A 2 21.45 34.84 17.56
N THR A 3 22.44 35.47 16.93
CA THR A 3 23.31 34.87 15.89
C THR A 3 24.04 33.61 16.37
N LYS A 4 24.34 33.50 17.67
CA LYS A 4 24.97 32.31 18.26
C LYS A 4 24.03 31.10 18.31
N LEU A 5 22.72 31.34 18.45
CA LEU A 5 21.70 30.28 18.43
C LEU A 5 21.46 29.78 16.99
N LEU A 6 21.55 30.68 16.00
CA LEU A 6 21.44 30.34 14.58
C LEU A 6 22.62 29.46 14.14
N VAL A 7 23.85 29.83 14.53
CA VAL A 7 25.07 29.07 14.21
C VAL A 7 25.05 27.67 14.83
N ARG A 8 24.55 27.53 16.07
CA ARG A 8 24.42 26.22 16.74
C ARG A 8 23.37 25.32 16.06
N ARG A 9 22.27 25.89 15.57
CA ARG A 9 21.23 25.14 14.84
C ARG A 9 21.71 24.69 13.47
N VAL A 10 22.46 25.54 12.75
CA VAL A 10 23.06 25.19 11.46
C VAL A 10 24.13 24.10 11.63
N ALA A 11 24.98 24.18 12.65
CA ALA A 11 25.97 23.15 12.92
C ALA A 11 25.34 21.80 13.27
N ALA A 12 24.25 21.79 14.05
CA ALA A 12 23.52 20.56 14.38
C ALA A 12 22.87 19.90 13.14
N ILE A 13 22.35 20.71 12.21
CA ILE A 13 21.76 20.23 10.95
C ILE A 13 22.83 19.61 10.05
N ILE A 14 24.02 20.21 9.97
CA ILE A 14 25.13 19.69 9.17
C ILE A 14 25.65 18.36 9.74
N VAL A 15 25.77 18.24 11.07
CA VAL A 15 26.16 16.97 11.71
C VAL A 15 25.12 15.88 11.48
N LEU A 16 23.83 16.21 11.54
CA LEU A 16 22.74 15.26 11.26
C LEU A 16 22.74 14.78 9.79
N MET A 17 23.06 15.67 8.85
CA MET A 17 23.18 15.32 7.42
C MET A 17 24.40 14.44 7.13
N THR A 18 25.50 14.60 7.87
CA THR A 18 26.69 13.74 7.70
C THR A 18 26.54 12.33 8.28
N MET A 19 25.60 12.11 9.20
CA MET A 19 25.34 10.77 9.76
C MET A 19 24.31 9.95 8.97
N LEU A 20 23.66 10.54 7.97
CA LEU A 20 22.68 9.89 7.08
C LEU A 20 23.21 9.64 5.65
N ALA A 21 24.48 9.94 5.38
CA ALA A 21 25.09 9.62 4.09
C ALA A 21 25.64 8.17 4.11
N PRO A 22 25.06 7.21 3.37
CA PRO A 22 25.65 5.90 3.25
C PRO A 22 26.96 6.01 2.44
N VAL A 23 28.05 5.56 3.05
CA VAL A 23 29.33 5.35 2.37
C VAL A 23 29.17 4.17 1.42
N PHE A 24 28.78 4.45 0.17
CA PHE A 24 28.92 3.50 -0.93
C PHE A 24 30.22 3.80 -1.69
N THR A 25 31.30 3.16 -1.27
CA THR A 25 32.48 2.97 -2.12
C THR A 25 32.24 1.75 -3.00
N GLY A 26 32.02 1.96 -4.31
CA GLY A 26 32.11 0.87 -5.29
C GLY A 26 31.10 0.96 -6.42
N LEU A 27 31.66 1.11 -7.64
CA LEU A 27 31.04 1.09 -8.98
C LEU A 27 30.33 2.39 -9.42
N PRO A 28 30.57 2.84 -10.66
CA PRO A 28 29.92 4.04 -11.20
C PRO A 28 28.40 3.82 -11.25
N PRO A 29 27.58 4.86 -11.01
CA PRO A 29 26.14 4.74 -11.09
C PRO A 29 25.77 4.30 -12.50
N ALA A 30 25.05 3.19 -12.60
CA ALA A 30 24.36 2.82 -13.82
C ALA A 30 23.50 4.02 -14.23
N THR A 31 23.71 4.52 -15.45
CA THR A 31 22.88 5.56 -16.04
C THR A 31 21.46 5.02 -16.11
N ILE A 32 20.59 5.41 -15.18
CA ILE A 32 19.16 5.14 -15.27
C ILE A 32 18.63 6.05 -16.37
N THR A 33 18.60 5.55 -17.60
CA THR A 33 17.75 6.11 -18.64
C THR A 33 16.32 5.74 -18.30
N ALA A 34 15.54 6.71 -17.82
CA ALA A 34 14.10 6.56 -17.72
C ALA A 34 13.53 6.45 -19.14
N GLU A 35 13.34 5.24 -19.64
CA GLU A 35 12.49 5.03 -20.81
C GLU A 35 11.04 5.27 -20.38
N THR A 36 10.49 6.41 -20.77
CA THR A 36 9.05 6.57 -20.80
C THR A 36 8.52 5.64 -21.89
N VAL A 37 8.08 4.44 -21.50
CA VAL A 37 7.30 3.58 -22.39
C VAL A 37 6.04 4.38 -22.74
N LYS A 38 6.02 4.98 -23.92
CA LYS A 38 4.81 5.61 -24.46
C LYS A 38 3.80 4.49 -24.68
N SER A 39 2.80 4.41 -23.80
CA SER A 39 1.59 3.66 -24.10
C SER A 39 1.03 4.15 -25.45
N PRO A 40 0.59 3.26 -26.36
CA PRO A 40 0.12 3.66 -27.68
C PRO A 40 -1.07 4.64 -27.59
N GLY A 41 -0.83 5.90 -27.94
CA GLY A 41 -1.78 6.73 -28.67
C GLY A 41 -3.12 7.09 -28.03
N VAL A 42 -3.27 7.13 -26.70
CA VAL A 42 -4.44 7.77 -26.08
C VAL A 42 -4.18 9.26 -25.94
N THR A 43 -4.81 10.06 -26.80
CA THR A 43 -4.94 11.51 -26.60
C THR A 43 -5.64 11.71 -25.25
N PRO A 44 -5.09 12.45 -24.27
CA PRO A 44 -5.81 12.69 -23.03
C PRO A 44 -7.02 13.58 -23.36
N ALA A 45 -8.20 12.98 -23.51
CA ALA A 45 -9.37 13.61 -22.91
C ALA A 45 -8.96 13.94 -21.48
N GLN A 46 -9.25 15.14 -20.99
CA GLN A 46 -8.91 15.57 -19.64
C GLN A 46 -9.54 14.57 -18.66
N SER A 47 -8.79 13.51 -18.36
CA SER A 47 -9.29 12.29 -17.73
C SER A 47 -9.52 12.66 -16.29
N ALA A 48 -10.76 12.49 -15.83
CA ALA A 48 -11.03 12.61 -14.41
C ALA A 48 -10.02 11.74 -13.65
N ALA A 49 -9.40 12.29 -12.62
CA ALA A 49 -8.38 11.60 -11.84
C ALA A 49 -8.89 10.21 -11.42
N LEU A 50 -8.21 9.15 -11.85
CA LEU A 50 -8.60 7.78 -11.54
C LEU A 50 -8.65 7.58 -10.03
N LYS A 51 -9.69 6.90 -9.53
CA LYS A 51 -10.00 6.86 -8.10
C LYS A 51 -9.44 5.61 -7.42
N VAL A 52 -8.78 5.79 -6.28
CA VAL A 52 -8.34 4.71 -5.38
C VAL A 52 -9.05 4.85 -4.04
N VAL A 53 -9.68 3.78 -3.58
CA VAL A 53 -10.41 3.73 -2.30
C VAL A 53 -9.53 3.03 -1.25
N PHE A 54 -9.44 3.63 -0.07
CA PHE A 54 -8.82 3.05 1.12
C PHE A 54 -9.92 2.71 2.11
N ASP A 55 -10.01 1.44 2.50
CA ASP A 55 -10.95 1.00 3.53
C ASP A 55 -10.42 1.29 4.93
N TYR A 56 -11.17 2.11 5.68
CA TYR A 56 -10.97 2.44 7.09
C TYR A 56 -12.21 2.16 7.94
N SER A 57 -13.17 1.42 7.40
CA SER A 57 -14.47 1.19 8.04
C SER A 57 -14.50 0.00 8.99
N HIS A 58 -13.44 -0.81 9.01
CA HIS A 58 -13.35 -2.05 9.78
C HIS A 58 -12.28 -1.99 10.88
N GLY A 59 -12.11 -0.81 11.48
CA GLY A 59 -11.18 -0.59 12.59
C GLY A 59 -9.71 -0.36 12.18
N GLN A 60 -9.44 -0.18 10.88
CA GLN A 60 -8.09 0.00 10.36
C GLN A 60 -7.48 1.36 10.69
N PHE A 61 -8.33 2.36 10.96
CA PHE A 61 -7.86 3.72 11.24
C PHE A 61 -6.99 3.77 12.50
N SER A 62 -5.77 4.25 12.31
CA SER A 62 -4.83 4.54 13.39
C SER A 62 -4.21 5.90 13.15
N THR A 63 -4.27 6.81 14.13
CA THR A 63 -3.65 8.14 14.01
C THR A 63 -2.14 8.08 13.77
N LYS A 64 -1.49 6.96 14.15
CA LYS A 64 -0.08 6.70 13.88
C LYS A 64 0.16 6.41 12.39
N LEU A 65 -0.66 5.55 11.79
CA LEU A 65 -0.51 5.11 10.39
C LEU A 65 -1.06 6.14 9.41
N TYR A 66 -2.17 6.77 9.77
CA TYR A 66 -2.81 7.83 8.99
C TYR A 66 -1.83 8.97 8.72
N ASN A 67 -1.05 9.43 9.71
CA ASN A 67 -0.10 10.52 9.51
C ASN A 67 1.27 10.08 8.97
N THR A 68 1.42 8.80 8.60
CA THR A 68 2.69 8.24 8.12
C THR A 68 2.48 7.43 6.85
N THR A 69 2.45 6.10 6.93
CA THR A 69 2.47 5.21 5.76
C THR A 69 1.29 5.43 4.84
N ASP A 70 0.08 5.51 5.38
CA ASP A 70 -1.14 5.56 4.56
C ASP A 70 -1.27 6.94 3.89
N GLN A 71 -0.96 8.02 4.62
CA GLN A 71 -0.88 9.35 4.03
C GLN A 71 0.23 9.46 3.00
N GLN A 72 1.42 8.90 3.24
CA GLN A 72 2.50 8.92 2.24
C GLN A 72 2.11 8.18 0.96
N LEU A 73 1.43 7.03 1.08
CA LEU A 73 0.91 6.33 -0.08
C LEU A 73 -0.15 7.16 -0.81
N ALA A 74 -1.09 7.77 -0.08
CA ALA A 74 -2.11 8.63 -0.66
C ALA A 74 -1.53 9.88 -1.34
N GLU A 75 -0.52 10.50 -0.75
CA GLU A 75 0.21 11.63 -1.31
C GLU A 75 0.97 11.24 -2.59
N ASN A 76 1.62 10.07 -2.59
CA ASN A 76 2.28 9.52 -3.78
C ASN A 76 1.27 9.24 -4.91
N LEU A 77 0.13 8.61 -4.60
CA LEU A 77 -0.95 8.37 -5.57
C LEU A 77 -1.50 9.71 -6.12
N THR A 78 -1.68 10.70 -5.26
CA THR A 78 -2.12 12.04 -5.66
C THR A 78 -1.10 12.72 -6.57
N ALA A 79 0.20 12.60 -6.27
CA ALA A 79 1.28 13.11 -7.10
C ALA A 79 1.33 12.43 -8.49
N LEU A 80 0.85 11.19 -8.59
CA LEU A 80 0.68 10.45 -9.84
C LEU A 80 -0.64 10.78 -10.57
N GLY A 81 -1.50 11.64 -10.01
CA GLY A 81 -2.75 12.08 -10.64
C GLY A 81 -3.98 11.24 -10.30
N TYR A 82 -3.90 10.34 -9.30
CA TYR A 82 -5.06 9.64 -8.77
C TYR A 82 -5.82 10.49 -7.75
N SER A 83 -7.12 10.25 -7.62
CA SER A 83 -7.91 10.73 -6.48
C SER A 83 -7.97 9.63 -5.41
N VAL A 84 -7.87 10.02 -4.14
CA VAL A 84 -7.93 9.09 -3.00
C VAL A 84 -9.20 9.33 -2.20
N VAL A 85 -9.92 8.25 -1.91
CA VAL A 85 -11.12 8.25 -1.06
C VAL A 85 -10.91 7.36 0.15
N TRP A 86 -11.16 7.89 1.34
CA TRP A 86 -11.12 7.14 2.60
C TRP A 86 -12.54 6.70 2.98
N ALA A 87 -12.81 5.40 2.99
CA ALA A 87 -14.11 4.84 3.32
C ALA A 87 -14.20 4.54 4.82
N TYR A 88 -14.89 5.39 5.58
CA TYR A 88 -15.07 5.24 7.03
C TYR A 88 -16.38 4.56 7.44
N GLY A 89 -17.36 4.47 6.55
CA GLY A 89 -18.73 4.05 6.85
C GLY A 89 -19.17 2.74 6.20
N GLY A 90 -18.21 1.96 5.69
CA GLY A 90 -18.43 0.73 4.96
C GLY A 90 -18.08 0.86 3.48
N ILE A 91 -18.13 -0.26 2.77
CA ILE A 91 -17.86 -0.38 1.34
C ILE A 91 -19.15 -0.70 0.58
N ASN A 92 -19.44 0.05 -0.49
CA ASN A 92 -20.63 -0.17 -1.32
C ASN A 92 -20.38 0.27 -2.77
N ASP A 93 -21.35 0.00 -3.63
CA ASP A 93 -21.38 0.37 -5.05
C ASP A 93 -21.06 1.85 -5.30
N THR A 94 -21.62 2.74 -4.48
CA THR A 94 -21.48 4.19 -4.63
C THR A 94 -20.04 4.63 -4.32
N ILE A 95 -19.44 4.08 -3.26
CA ILE A 95 -18.05 4.36 -2.90
C ILE A 95 -17.09 3.76 -3.94
N LEU A 96 -17.41 2.61 -4.52
CA LEU A 96 -16.58 1.93 -5.52
C LEU A 96 -16.81 2.41 -6.95
N SER A 97 -17.88 3.17 -7.24
CA SER A 97 -18.17 3.71 -8.57
C SER A 97 -16.97 4.45 -9.16
N ASP A 98 -16.50 4.09 -10.36
CA ASP A 98 -15.33 4.71 -11.01
C ASP A 98 -13.99 4.53 -10.26
N ALA A 99 -13.96 3.72 -9.20
CA ALA A 99 -12.70 3.31 -8.59
C ALA A 99 -11.97 2.35 -9.53
N VAL A 100 -10.66 2.56 -9.64
CA VAL A 100 -9.71 1.65 -10.29
C VAL A 100 -8.87 0.88 -9.27
N GLY A 101 -8.85 1.34 -8.02
CA GLY A 101 -8.08 0.73 -6.94
C GLY A 101 -8.88 0.60 -5.65
N LEU A 102 -8.67 -0.50 -4.93
CA LEU A 102 -9.15 -0.70 -3.57
C LEU A 102 -8.03 -1.25 -2.69
N VAL A 103 -7.77 -0.59 -1.56
CA VAL A 103 -6.76 -0.94 -0.56
C VAL A 103 -7.48 -1.30 0.74
N ILE A 104 -7.32 -2.54 1.19
CA ILE A 104 -7.92 -3.07 2.42
C ILE A 104 -6.79 -3.48 3.38
N GLY A 105 -6.65 -2.76 4.49
CA GLY A 105 -5.72 -3.12 5.57
C GLY A 105 -6.36 -4.02 6.63
N SER A 106 -5.60 -4.33 7.69
CA SER A 106 -6.04 -5.20 8.79
C SER A 106 -7.37 -4.78 9.40
N VAL A 107 -8.37 -5.67 9.35
CA VAL A 107 -9.56 -5.53 10.21
C VAL A 107 -9.10 -5.61 11.68
N TYR A 108 -9.60 -4.72 12.54
CA TYR A 108 -9.31 -4.77 13.98
C TYR A 108 -10.58 -4.94 14.79
N GLY A 109 -10.71 -6.08 15.46
CA GLY A 109 -11.87 -6.48 16.25
C GLY A 109 -12.80 -7.44 15.51
N GLU A 110 -13.17 -8.53 16.18
CA GLU A 110 -14.02 -9.60 15.62
C GLU A 110 -15.40 -9.09 15.16
N ALA A 111 -15.93 -8.05 15.82
CA ALA A 111 -17.21 -7.44 15.47
C ALA A 111 -17.14 -6.50 14.24
N ASN A 112 -15.94 -6.20 13.73
CA ASN A 112 -15.72 -5.33 12.58
C ASN A 112 -15.53 -6.13 11.29
N GLY A 113 -16.09 -7.34 11.21
CA GLY A 113 -16.05 -8.12 9.97
C GLY A 113 -16.90 -7.48 8.86
N PHE A 114 -16.54 -7.76 7.61
CA PHE A 114 -17.28 -7.27 6.45
C PHE A 114 -18.69 -7.85 6.40
N LEU A 115 -19.67 -7.02 6.06
CA LEU A 115 -21.02 -7.49 5.78
C LEU A 115 -21.05 -8.20 4.43
N GLN A 116 -21.99 -9.15 4.28
CA GLN A 116 -22.19 -9.85 3.00
C GLN A 116 -22.46 -8.90 1.83
N SER A 117 -23.15 -7.78 2.08
CA SER A 117 -23.40 -6.74 1.07
C SER A 117 -22.13 -6.03 0.62
N GLU A 118 -21.16 -5.85 1.52
CA GLU A 118 -19.89 -5.21 1.20
C GLU A 118 -19.01 -6.15 0.39
N ILE A 119 -18.97 -7.43 0.79
CA ILE A 119 -18.28 -8.49 0.04
C ILE A 119 -18.84 -8.58 -1.38
N GLN A 120 -20.17 -8.57 -1.55
CA GLN A 120 -20.79 -8.59 -2.86
C GLN A 120 -20.44 -7.33 -3.68
N ALA A 121 -20.49 -6.14 -3.09
CA ALA A 121 -20.14 -4.90 -3.78
C ALA A 121 -18.68 -4.91 -4.25
N ILE A 122 -17.75 -5.41 -3.43
CA ILE A 122 -16.34 -5.59 -3.80
C ILE A 122 -16.21 -6.61 -4.94
N ALA A 123 -16.96 -7.71 -4.88
CA ALA A 123 -16.90 -8.75 -5.90
C ALA A 123 -17.41 -8.25 -7.26
N ASP A 124 -18.58 -7.60 -7.28
CA ASP A 124 -19.17 -7.02 -8.49
C ASP A 124 -18.20 -5.99 -9.10
N TRP A 125 -17.72 -5.05 -8.29
CA TRP A 125 -16.77 -4.03 -8.73
C TRP A 125 -15.47 -4.61 -9.31
N PHE A 126 -14.89 -5.64 -8.69
CA PHE A 126 -13.63 -6.22 -9.15
C PHE A 126 -13.83 -7.05 -10.43
N ASN A 127 -14.95 -7.77 -10.53
CA ASN A 127 -15.28 -8.61 -11.67
C ASN A 127 -15.68 -7.82 -12.93
N ASP A 128 -16.02 -6.54 -12.79
CA ASP A 128 -16.17 -5.62 -13.93
C ASP A 128 -14.86 -5.38 -14.69
N GLY A 129 -13.71 -5.77 -14.12
CA GLY A 129 -12.41 -5.76 -14.77
C GLY A 129 -11.65 -4.43 -14.67
N GLU A 130 -10.39 -4.46 -15.11
CA GLU A 130 -9.47 -3.29 -15.08
C GLU A 130 -9.29 -2.66 -13.68
N LYS A 131 -9.41 -3.49 -12.62
CA LYS A 131 -9.28 -3.07 -11.23
C LYS A 131 -8.01 -3.61 -10.60
N LEU A 132 -7.45 -2.82 -9.69
CA LEU A 132 -6.42 -3.26 -8.74
C LEU A 132 -7.04 -3.42 -7.36
N ARG A 133 -6.79 -4.54 -6.70
CA ARG A 133 -7.15 -4.74 -5.30
C ARG A 133 -5.94 -5.19 -4.50
N TRP A 134 -5.74 -4.57 -3.35
CA TRP A 134 -4.74 -4.97 -2.37
C TRP A 134 -5.44 -5.30 -1.04
N VAL A 135 -5.12 -6.47 -0.49
CA VAL A 135 -5.72 -6.98 0.77
C VAL A 135 -4.57 -7.43 1.67
N GLY A 136 -4.41 -6.77 2.82
CA GLY A 136 -3.40 -7.14 3.83
C GLY A 136 -3.98 -8.07 4.90
N CYS A 137 -3.14 -8.93 5.50
CA CYS A 137 -3.56 -10.02 6.38
C CYS A 137 -2.72 -10.17 7.67
N ASP A 138 -3.02 -11.17 8.51
CA ASP A 138 -2.49 -11.35 9.88
C ASP A 138 -0.97 -11.16 10.02
N SER A 139 -0.17 -11.74 9.11
CA SER A 139 1.30 -11.62 9.16
C SER A 139 1.82 -10.23 8.82
N ASP A 140 1.04 -9.40 8.13
CA ASP A 140 1.37 -7.99 7.89
C ASP A 140 1.14 -7.13 9.16
N TYR A 141 0.36 -7.64 10.12
CA TYR A 141 -0.22 -6.83 11.21
C TYR A 141 -0.16 -7.43 12.61
N ASN A 142 0.51 -8.58 12.79
CA ASN A 142 0.64 -9.28 14.07
C ASN A 142 -0.74 -9.50 14.74
N GLY A 143 -1.66 -10.08 13.98
CA GLY A 143 -3.09 -10.10 14.24
C GLY A 143 -3.64 -11.41 14.84
N TYR A 144 -4.85 -11.76 14.42
CA TYR A 144 -5.68 -12.83 14.95
C TYR A 144 -6.38 -13.55 13.80
N THR A 145 -6.87 -14.77 14.03
CA THR A 145 -7.57 -15.60 13.02
C THR A 145 -8.70 -14.85 12.30
N TYR A 146 -9.49 -14.03 13.01
CA TYR A 146 -10.58 -13.27 12.39
C TYR A 146 -10.10 -12.32 11.27
N ILE A 147 -8.84 -11.88 11.28
CA ILE A 147 -8.27 -11.07 10.21
C ILE A 147 -8.19 -11.90 8.94
N ASN A 148 -7.60 -13.09 9.01
CA ASN A 148 -7.48 -14.00 7.87
C ASN A 148 -8.83 -14.48 7.35
N ASP A 149 -9.78 -14.78 8.24
CA ASP A 149 -11.12 -15.22 7.85
C ASP A 149 -11.84 -14.13 7.04
N ASN A 150 -11.76 -12.87 7.49
CA ASN A 150 -12.36 -11.73 6.78
C ASN A 150 -11.69 -11.50 5.42
N MET A 151 -10.36 -11.55 5.35
CA MET A 151 -9.64 -11.36 4.09
C MET A 151 -9.89 -12.51 3.11
N THR A 152 -9.96 -13.75 3.61
CA THR A 152 -10.32 -14.93 2.83
C THR A 152 -11.71 -14.76 2.22
N ALA A 153 -12.70 -14.31 2.99
CA ALA A 153 -14.05 -14.09 2.48
C ALA A 153 -14.10 -13.10 1.29
N ILE A 154 -13.31 -12.02 1.33
CA ILE A 154 -13.19 -11.07 0.21
C ILE A 154 -12.51 -11.71 -1.01
N LEU A 155 -11.47 -12.50 -0.78
CA LEU A 155 -10.70 -13.14 -1.86
C LEU A 155 -11.50 -14.26 -2.53
N GLU A 156 -12.20 -15.09 -1.74
CA GLU A 156 -13.11 -16.13 -2.24
C GLU A 156 -14.22 -15.54 -3.12
N ALA A 157 -14.79 -14.39 -2.73
CA ALA A 157 -15.89 -13.77 -3.45
C ALA A 157 -15.56 -13.36 -4.90
N VAL A 158 -14.28 -13.25 -5.25
CA VAL A 158 -13.84 -13.01 -6.63
C VAL A 158 -13.16 -14.21 -7.28
N GLY A 159 -13.25 -15.39 -6.68
CA GLY A 159 -12.62 -16.60 -7.18
C GLY A 159 -11.10 -16.57 -7.10
N SER A 160 -10.52 -15.88 -6.11
CA SER A 160 -9.08 -16.00 -5.83
C SER A 160 -8.72 -17.45 -5.51
N HIS A 161 -7.50 -17.86 -5.85
CA HIS A 161 -6.92 -19.13 -5.42
C HIS A 161 -5.73 -18.93 -4.47
N VAL A 162 -5.54 -17.70 -4.00
CA VAL A 162 -4.55 -17.31 -3.00
C VAL A 162 -5.30 -16.84 -1.76
N TYR A 163 -4.95 -17.42 -0.61
CA TYR A 163 -5.61 -17.15 0.66
C TYR A 163 -4.58 -16.86 1.74
N PRO A 164 -4.87 -15.90 2.63
CA PRO A 164 -4.05 -15.64 3.80
C PRO A 164 -4.23 -16.77 4.81
N GLU A 165 -3.11 -17.31 5.26
CA GLU A 165 -3.05 -18.24 6.38
C GLU A 165 -2.19 -17.62 7.48
N PRO A 166 -2.36 -18.02 8.76
CA PRO A 166 -1.48 -17.60 9.86
C PRO A 166 -0.12 -18.30 9.74
N THR A 167 0.59 -18.04 8.65
CA THR A 167 1.86 -18.62 8.25
C THR A 167 2.74 -17.55 7.62
N SER A 168 4.01 -17.91 7.38
CA SER A 168 4.98 -17.05 6.72
C SER A 168 5.67 -17.81 5.59
N ILE A 169 6.00 -17.08 4.52
CA ILE A 169 6.96 -17.56 3.54
C ILE A 169 8.33 -17.58 4.21
N GLU A 170 9.00 -18.73 4.16
CA GLU A 170 10.31 -18.94 4.79
C GLU A 170 11.37 -19.19 3.72
N ASP A 171 12.44 -18.39 3.74
CA ASP A 171 13.67 -18.66 2.99
C ASP A 171 14.88 -18.55 3.93
N PRO A 172 15.40 -19.68 4.47
CA PRO A 172 16.54 -19.65 5.37
C PRO A 172 17.86 -19.25 4.69
N VAL A 173 17.90 -19.13 3.34
CA VAL A 173 19.10 -18.85 2.55
C VAL A 173 19.09 -17.41 2.02
N SER A 174 18.01 -16.96 1.40
CA SER A 174 17.87 -15.61 0.81
C SER A 174 16.91 -14.75 1.63
N ASN A 175 17.42 -14.19 2.74
CA ASN A 175 16.63 -13.37 3.65
C ASN A 175 17.34 -12.13 4.20
N CYS A 176 16.55 -11.22 4.76
CA CYS A 176 16.99 -10.02 5.49
C CYS A 176 17.19 -10.29 7.00
N GLY A 177 17.98 -11.31 7.34
CA GLY A 177 18.41 -11.61 8.72
C GLY A 177 17.52 -12.55 9.52
N ALA A 178 16.43 -13.05 8.95
CA ALA A 178 15.60 -14.12 9.50
C ALA A 178 14.82 -14.81 8.37
N GLY A 179 14.57 -16.13 8.46
CA GLY A 179 13.93 -16.91 7.38
C GLY A 179 12.59 -16.35 6.89
N TYR A 180 11.76 -15.85 7.80
CA TYR A 180 10.47 -15.21 7.49
C TYR A 180 10.57 -13.83 6.83
N ARG A 181 11.78 -13.35 6.51
CA ARG A 181 12.03 -12.09 5.78
C ARG A 181 12.65 -12.39 4.41
N PRO A 182 11.97 -13.18 3.57
CA PRO A 182 12.51 -13.59 2.28
C PRO A 182 12.78 -12.38 1.40
N VAL A 183 13.86 -12.43 0.63
CA VAL A 183 14.21 -11.39 -0.35
C VAL A 183 13.91 -11.91 -1.75
N ALA A 184 13.00 -11.24 -2.45
CA ALA A 184 12.87 -11.39 -3.89
C ALA A 184 14.09 -10.74 -4.56
N ASN A 185 15.10 -11.54 -4.87
CA ASN A 185 16.35 -11.07 -5.50
C ASN A 185 16.30 -11.11 -7.04
N LYS A 186 15.19 -11.61 -7.60
CA LYS A 186 14.89 -11.64 -9.03
C LYS A 186 13.42 -11.34 -9.24
N THR A 187 13.12 -10.38 -10.10
CA THR A 187 11.79 -10.22 -10.68
C THR A 187 11.68 -11.25 -11.80
N SER A 188 10.54 -11.95 -11.86
CA SER A 188 10.26 -12.90 -12.93
C SER A 188 10.22 -12.17 -14.28
N ASP A 189 10.71 -12.81 -15.35
CA ASP A 189 10.74 -12.29 -16.72
C ASP A 189 9.73 -13.00 -17.64
N ASP A 190 8.77 -13.72 -17.04
CA ASP A 190 7.66 -14.40 -17.71
C ASP A 190 6.48 -13.48 -18.08
#